data_AF-A0AAT9QGM2-F1
#
_entry.id   AF-A0AAT9QGM2-F1
#
_cell.length_a   1.000
_cell.length_b   1.000
_cell.length_c   1.000
_cell.angle_alpha   90.00
_cell.angle_beta   90.00
_cell.angle_gamma   90.00
#
_symmetry.space_group_name_H-M   'P 1'
#
loop_
_entity.id
_entity.type
_entity.pdbx_description
1 polymer ?
#
loop_
_entity_poly.entity_id
_entity_poly.type
_entity_poly.pdbx_seq_one_letter_code
_entity_poly.pdbx_strand_id
1 'polypeptide(L)'
;MTTPSHDPTAPMKSLLYWRKSMINGAKTVPVVVSMDSSGIFRMVDAAGVSVLSLPVQQASFRFTTMGTMVVEAQGRKYDILGVGASLSPSPSAAQVAEMQGAPSGHKDPTDLSRAGSAGAAMSGAGGLGGVAGVAGSAAMMFAYYQGLEAIKAWQEVLPGTGAPVRKSSMRAGRYMALGLVAAVIIGIIVAFAVL
;
A
#
# COMPACT_ATOMS: atom_id res chain seq x y z
N MET A 1 -25.23 -6.76 8.37
CA MET A 1 -23.77 -6.60 8.37
C MET A 1 -23.50 -5.13 8.63
N THR A 2 -23.33 -4.76 9.90
CA THR A 2 -23.04 -3.39 10.33
C THR A 2 -21.57 -3.11 10.06
N THR A 3 -21.29 -2.23 9.09
CA THR A 3 -19.97 -1.64 8.93
C THR A 3 -19.57 -0.98 10.27
N PRO A 4 -18.41 -1.30 10.85
CA PRO A 4 -17.98 -0.63 12.07
C PRO A 4 -17.88 0.87 11.76
N SER A 5 -18.67 1.68 12.46
CA SER A 5 -18.58 3.13 12.37
C SER A 5 -17.23 3.53 12.95
N HIS A 6 -16.26 3.85 12.10
CA HIS A 6 -14.99 4.42 12.55
C HIS A 6 -15.27 5.81 13.10
N ASP A 7 -14.97 6.01 14.38
CA ASP A 7 -15.04 7.32 15.02
C ASP A 7 -13.99 8.22 14.34
N PRO A 8 -14.38 9.35 13.73
CA PRO A 8 -13.45 10.26 13.05
C PRO A 8 -12.42 10.90 14.00
N THR A 9 -12.61 10.76 15.32
CA THR A 9 -11.67 11.24 16.35
C THR A 9 -10.73 10.16 16.88
N ALA A 10 -10.91 8.89 16.47
CA ALA A 10 -10.04 7.81 16.89
C ALA A 10 -8.64 8.00 16.26
N PRO A 11 -7.57 7.90 17.08
CA PRO A 11 -6.21 7.98 16.55
C PRO A 11 -5.97 6.84 15.56
N MET A 12 -5.55 7.20 14.36
CA MET A 12 -5.32 6.26 13.27
C MET A 12 -3.82 6.18 12.98
N LYS A 13 -3.30 4.97 12.75
CA LYS A 13 -1.90 4.76 12.38
C LYS A 13 -1.77 3.63 11.37
N SER A 14 -0.90 3.79 10.39
CA SER A 14 -0.63 2.79 9.37
C SER A 14 0.83 2.87 8.91
N LEU A 15 1.43 1.73 8.64
CA LEU A 15 2.68 1.66 7.90
C LEU A 15 2.36 1.59 6.40
N LEU A 16 2.87 2.57 5.67
CA LEU A 16 2.63 2.75 4.24
C LEU A 16 3.96 3.04 3.54
N TYR A 17 3.93 3.24 2.23
CA TYR A 17 5.11 3.48 1.41
C TYR A 17 5.00 4.80 0.68
N TRP A 18 5.95 5.70 0.94
CA TRP A 18 6.04 6.97 0.23
C TRP A 18 6.91 6.82 -1.02
N ARG A 19 6.33 7.13 -2.18
CA ARG A 19 7.07 7.23 -3.45
C ARG A 19 7.80 8.58 -3.52
N LYS A 20 9.09 8.59 -3.15
CA LYS A 20 9.95 9.81 -3.18
C LYS A 20 10.18 10.37 -4.58
N SER A 21 10.14 9.53 -5.61
CA SER A 21 10.36 9.94 -7.00
C SER A 21 9.41 9.21 -7.95
N MET A 22 8.81 9.95 -8.89
CA MET A 22 8.01 9.36 -9.98
C MET A 22 8.90 8.82 -11.12
N ILE A 23 10.13 9.32 -11.23
CA ILE A 23 11.10 8.91 -12.27
C ILE A 23 11.76 7.59 -11.87
N ASN A 24 12.20 7.49 -10.61
CA ASN A 24 12.69 6.24 -10.04
C ASN A 24 11.56 5.60 -9.22
N GLY A 25 10.49 5.19 -9.91
CA GLY A 25 9.24 4.69 -9.31
C GLY A 25 9.41 3.47 -8.39
N ALA A 26 10.59 2.84 -8.39
CA ALA A 26 10.92 1.72 -7.51
C ALA A 26 11.48 2.15 -6.14
N LYS A 27 11.91 3.40 -5.97
CA LYS A 27 12.42 3.93 -4.68
C LYS A 27 11.28 4.46 -3.84
N THR A 28 10.46 3.54 -3.31
CA THR A 28 9.50 3.88 -2.25
C THR A 28 10.15 3.63 -0.89
N VAL A 29 9.81 4.46 0.10
CA VAL A 29 10.38 4.38 1.45
C VAL A 29 9.26 4.09 2.44
N PRO A 30 9.43 3.16 3.39
CA PRO A 30 8.42 2.92 4.41
C PRO A 30 8.26 4.14 5.29
N VAL A 31 7.01 4.51 5.52
CA VAL A 31 6.59 5.65 6.34
C VAL A 31 5.49 5.21 7.30
N VAL A 32 5.57 5.67 8.53
CA VAL A 32 4.44 5.61 9.46
C VAL A 32 3.60 6.85 9.21
N VAL A 33 2.37 6.62 8.75
CA VAL A 33 1.35 7.66 8.62
C VAL A 33 0.43 7.56 9.82
N SER A 34 0.21 8.67 10.51
CA SER A 34 -0.64 8.72 11.68
C SER A 34 -1.46 10.00 11.75
N MET A 35 -2.57 9.91 12.46
CA MET A 35 -3.41 11.03 12.84
C MET A 35 -3.75 10.84 14.30
N ASP A 36 -3.40 11.81 15.14
CA ASP A 36 -3.76 11.79 16.56
C ASP A 36 -5.19 12.29 16.78
N SER A 37 -5.70 12.14 18.01
CA SER A 37 -7.04 12.59 18.41
C SER A 37 -7.24 14.10 18.28
N SER A 38 -6.16 14.86 18.20
CA SER A 38 -6.18 16.31 17.99
C SER A 38 -6.23 16.68 16.50
N GLY A 39 -6.27 15.69 15.60
CA GLY A 39 -6.32 15.90 14.16
C GLY A 39 -4.98 16.28 13.54
N ILE A 40 -3.85 16.02 14.21
CA ILE A 40 -2.52 16.24 13.62
C ILE A 40 -2.16 15.06 12.74
N PHE A 41 -2.07 15.30 11.43
CA PHE A 41 -1.59 14.35 10.45
C PHE A 41 -0.05 14.36 10.43
N ARG A 42 0.55 13.18 10.61
CA ARG A 42 2.00 12.98 10.64
C ARG A 42 2.43 11.90 9.68
N MET A 43 3.59 12.11 9.09
CA MET A 43 4.29 11.13 8.27
C MET A 43 5.76 11.10 8.67
N VAL A 44 6.23 9.96 9.16
CA VAL A 44 7.61 9.75 9.63
C VAL A 44 8.25 8.65 8.82
N ASP A 45 9.42 8.89 8.24
CA ASP A 45 10.13 7.89 7.46
C ASP A 45 10.91 6.87 8.31
N ALA A 46 11.49 5.87 7.65
CA ALA A 46 12.21 4.79 8.30
C ALA A 46 13.42 5.24 9.15
N ALA A 47 13.98 6.42 8.84
CA ALA A 47 15.07 7.02 9.60
C ALA A 47 14.57 7.84 10.80
N GLY A 48 13.25 7.86 11.06
CA GLY A 48 12.64 8.69 12.11
C GLY A 48 12.49 10.15 11.71
N VAL A 49 12.74 10.50 10.43
CA VAL A 49 12.63 11.88 9.97
C VAL A 49 11.16 12.21 9.73
N SER A 50 10.68 13.28 10.39
CA SER A 50 9.35 13.83 10.14
C SER A 50 9.30 14.44 8.73
N VAL A 51 8.58 13.78 7.82
CA VAL A 51 8.36 14.25 6.46
C VAL A 51 7.22 15.27 6.39
N LEU A 52 6.18 15.06 7.21
CA LEU A 52 5.04 15.96 7.33
C LEU A 52 4.49 15.89 8.75
N SER A 53 4.14 17.03 9.34
CA SER A 53 3.42 17.11 10.62
C SER A 53 2.62 18.40 10.65
N LEU A 54 1.30 18.31 10.53
CA LEU A 54 0.41 19.47 10.41
C LEU A 54 -1.02 19.12 10.83
N PRO A 55 -1.87 20.10 11.17
CA PRO A 55 -3.31 19.89 11.27
C PRO A 55 -3.86 19.35 9.96
N VAL A 56 -4.62 18.27 9.99
CA VAL A 56 -5.09 17.54 8.81
C VAL A 56 -5.86 18.43 7.81
N GLN A 57 -6.49 19.51 8.30
CA GLN A 57 -7.22 20.49 7.47
C GLN A 57 -6.28 21.34 6.59
N GLN A 58 -4.99 21.37 6.89
CA GLN A 58 -3.96 22.06 6.09
C GLN A 58 -3.39 21.18 4.95
N ALA A 59 -3.84 19.92 4.85
CA ALA A 59 -3.51 19.03 3.74
C ALA A 59 -4.76 18.71 2.92
N SER A 60 -4.56 18.47 1.63
CA SER A 60 -5.59 17.89 0.77
C SER A 60 -5.24 16.47 0.38
N PHE A 61 -6.27 15.66 0.20
CA PHE A 61 -6.14 14.23 0.00
C PHE A 61 -6.89 13.83 -1.27
N ARG A 62 -6.22 13.08 -2.15
CA ARG A 62 -6.85 12.51 -3.33
C ARG A 62 -6.52 11.03 -3.42
N PHE A 63 -7.55 10.21 -3.52
CA PHE A 63 -7.42 8.78 -3.69
C PHE A 63 -7.50 8.40 -5.16
N THR A 64 -6.60 7.55 -5.63
CA THR A 64 -6.62 7.04 -7.00
C THR A 64 -7.35 5.72 -7.09
N THR A 65 -7.83 5.37 -8.28
CA THR A 65 -8.49 4.09 -8.55
C THR A 65 -7.59 2.88 -8.27
N MET A 66 -6.26 3.09 -8.34
CA MET A 66 -5.21 2.11 -8.07
C MET A 66 -4.78 2.05 -6.60
N GLY A 67 -5.47 2.76 -5.69
CA GLY A 67 -5.17 2.71 -4.26
C GLY A 67 -3.91 3.48 -3.85
N THR A 68 -3.64 4.59 -4.53
CA THR A 68 -2.67 5.59 -4.07
C THR A 68 -3.41 6.67 -3.30
N MET A 69 -2.92 6.99 -2.11
CA MET A 69 -3.30 8.20 -1.39
C MET A 69 -2.31 9.31 -1.74
N VAL A 70 -2.79 10.34 -2.43
CA VAL A 70 -2.01 11.53 -2.76
C VAL A 70 -2.29 12.58 -1.71
N VAL A 71 -1.28 12.92 -0.93
CA VAL A 71 -1.33 14.00 0.06
C VAL A 71 -0.67 15.22 -0.55
N GLU A 72 -1.36 16.35 -0.54
CA GLU A 72 -0.81 17.63 -0.98
C GLU A 72 -0.84 18.62 0.18
N ALA A 73 0.32 19.14 0.54
CA ALA A 73 0.49 20.05 1.65
C ALA A 73 1.67 20.98 1.37
N GLN A 74 1.54 22.27 1.73
CA GLN A 74 2.60 23.27 1.57
C GLN A 74 3.16 23.34 0.14
N GLY A 75 2.31 23.17 -0.88
CA GLY A 75 2.71 23.17 -2.30
C GLY A 75 3.51 21.94 -2.74
N ARG A 76 3.60 20.91 -1.90
CA ARG A 76 4.30 19.65 -2.20
C ARG A 76 3.31 18.50 -2.24
N LYS A 77 3.60 17.54 -3.11
CA LYS A 77 2.79 16.33 -3.31
C LYS A 77 3.54 15.09 -2.84
N TYR A 78 2.86 14.25 -2.08
CA TYR A 78 3.36 13.02 -1.51
C TYR A 78 2.45 11.87 -1.94
N ASP A 79 2.99 10.98 -2.79
CA ASP A 79 2.27 9.79 -3.24
C ASP A 79 2.52 8.64 -2.27
N ILE A 80 1.47 8.22 -1.57
CA ILE A 80 1.49 7.18 -0.54
C ILE A 80 0.80 5.93 -1.05
N LEU A 81 1.46 4.79 -0.88
CA LEU A 81 1.08 3.48 -1.39
C LEU A 81 0.89 2.52 -0.23
N GLY A 82 -0.02 1.57 -0.39
CA GLY A 82 -0.24 0.51 0.59
C GLY A 82 0.93 -0.49 0.71
N VAL A 83 1.72 -0.64 -0.35
CA VAL A 83 2.82 -1.61 -0.43
C VAL A 83 4.00 -1.00 -1.18
N GLY A 84 5.20 -1.36 -0.74
CA GLY A 84 6.44 -0.96 -1.40
C GLY A 84 6.72 -1.74 -2.68
N ALA A 85 7.58 -1.19 -3.53
CA ALA A 85 8.15 -1.96 -4.64
C ALA A 85 9.19 -2.99 -4.14
N SER A 86 9.58 -3.96 -4.96
CA SER A 86 10.59 -4.98 -4.61
C SER A 86 11.96 -4.37 -4.21
N LEU A 87 12.32 -3.22 -4.76
CA LEU A 87 13.53 -2.47 -4.41
C LEU A 87 13.37 -1.55 -3.20
N SER A 88 12.21 -1.58 -2.54
CA SER A 88 11.96 -0.74 -1.37
C SER A 88 12.56 -1.36 -0.13
N PRO A 89 13.24 -0.55 0.72
CA PRO A 89 13.83 -1.05 1.95
C PRO A 89 12.75 -1.59 2.90
N SER A 90 13.18 -2.48 3.79
CA SER A 90 12.34 -2.93 4.90
C SER A 90 11.98 -1.79 5.85
N PRO A 91 10.79 -1.83 6.45
CA PRO A 91 10.47 -0.98 7.59
C PRO A 91 11.56 -1.12 8.66
N SER A 92 11.86 -0.03 9.37
CA SER A 92 12.83 -0.11 10.46
C SER A 92 12.24 -0.87 11.65
N ALA A 93 13.09 -1.47 12.49
CA ALA A 93 12.64 -2.17 13.69
C ALA A 93 11.80 -1.28 14.62
N ALA A 94 12.12 0.02 14.69
CA ALA A 94 11.34 1.01 15.42
C ALA A 94 9.93 1.19 14.84
N GLN A 95 9.78 1.26 13.51
CA GLN A 95 8.47 1.34 12.87
C GLN A 95 7.64 0.08 13.10
N VAL A 96 8.27 -1.10 13.05
CA VAL A 96 7.58 -2.37 13.32
C VAL A 96 7.10 -2.42 14.77
N ALA A 97 7.96 -2.08 15.73
CA ALA A 97 7.60 -2.02 17.14
C ALA A 97 6.49 -0.99 17.41
N GLU A 98 6.56 0.19 16.79
CA GLU A 98 5.54 1.24 16.90
C GLU A 98 4.17 0.77 16.39
N MET A 99 4.14 -0.03 15.33
CA MET A 99 2.91 -0.57 14.77
C MET A 99 2.37 -1.78 15.55
N GLN A 100 3.23 -2.55 16.23
CA GLN A 100 2.81 -3.62 17.15
C GLN A 100 2.14 -3.05 18.42
N GLY A 101 2.54 -1.85 18.85
CA GLY A 101 1.89 -1.13 19.95
C GLY A 101 0.58 -0.43 19.58
N ALA A 102 0.16 -0.45 18.30
CA ALA A 102 -1.09 0.16 17.84
C ALA A 102 -2.30 -0.76 18.08
N PRO A 103 -3.51 -0.22 18.37
CA PRO A 103 -4.68 -1.00 18.79
C PRO A 103 -5.13 -2.12 17.83
N SER A 104 -4.74 -2.05 16.56
CA SER A 104 -5.15 -2.98 15.50
C SER A 104 -4.10 -4.04 15.14
N GLY A 105 -2.89 -3.99 15.71
CA GLY A 105 -1.79 -4.91 15.40
C GLY A 105 -1.27 -4.78 13.96
N HIS A 106 0.05 -4.71 13.81
CA HIS A 106 0.66 -4.65 12.48
C HIS A 106 0.74 -6.01 11.81
N LYS A 107 0.32 -6.10 10.54
CA LYS A 107 0.79 -7.13 9.60
C LYS A 107 1.63 -6.41 8.56
N ASP A 108 2.91 -6.75 8.40
CA ASP A 108 3.75 -6.18 7.33
C ASP A 108 3.39 -6.88 6.01
N PRO A 109 2.68 -6.20 5.08
CA PRO A 109 2.34 -6.80 3.81
C PRO A 109 3.56 -6.96 2.90
N THR A 110 4.65 -6.23 3.15
CA THR A 110 5.80 -6.20 2.26
C THR A 110 6.66 -7.45 2.38
N ASP A 111 6.62 -8.14 3.52
CA ASP A 111 7.26 -9.46 3.66
C ASP A 111 6.64 -10.51 2.74
N LEU A 112 5.32 -10.47 2.54
CA LEU A 112 4.62 -11.32 1.56
C LEU A 112 5.00 -10.95 0.12
N SER A 113 5.12 -9.66 -0.19
CA SER A 113 5.61 -9.20 -1.51
C SER A 113 7.06 -9.62 -1.76
N ARG A 114 7.95 -9.51 -0.76
CA ARG A 114 9.34 -9.94 -0.87
C ARG A 114 9.44 -11.45 -1.04
N ALA A 115 8.75 -12.23 -0.20
CA ALA A 115 8.70 -13.68 -0.32
C ALA A 115 8.18 -14.11 -1.70
N GLY A 116 7.16 -13.42 -2.22
CA GLY A 116 6.63 -13.69 -3.55
C GLY A 116 7.61 -13.33 -4.67
N SER A 117 8.31 -12.19 -4.58
CA SER A 117 9.33 -11.79 -5.55
C SER A 117 10.59 -12.67 -5.51
N ALA A 118 11.00 -13.12 -4.32
CA ALA A 118 12.11 -14.05 -4.14
C ALA A 118 11.77 -15.45 -4.68
N GLY A 119 10.53 -15.93 -4.47
CA GLY A 119 10.02 -17.16 -5.06
C GLY A 119 9.96 -17.10 -6.59
N ALA A 120 9.52 -15.98 -7.16
CA ALA A 120 9.53 -15.76 -8.60
C ALA A 120 10.95 -15.70 -9.19
N ALA A 121 11.89 -15.06 -8.49
CA ALA A 121 13.30 -14.96 -8.93
C ALA A 121 14.03 -16.32 -8.86
N MET A 122 13.79 -17.13 -7.82
CA MET A 122 14.36 -18.49 -7.72
C MET A 122 13.79 -19.45 -8.77
N SER A 123 12.52 -19.26 -9.17
CA SER A 123 11.88 -20.02 -10.26
C SER A 123 12.55 -19.79 -11.62
N GLY A 124 13.09 -18.58 -11.85
CA GLY A 124 13.80 -18.23 -13.09
C GLY A 124 15.19 -18.86 -13.22
N ALA A 125 15.79 -19.35 -12.13
CA ALA A 125 17.15 -19.88 -12.12
C ALA A 125 17.23 -21.43 -12.11
N GLY A 126 16.10 -22.14 -11.94
CA GLY A 126 16.12 -23.60 -11.80
C GLY A 126 14.79 -24.27 -12.12
N GLY A 127 14.42 -24.35 -13.40
CA GLY A 127 13.61 -25.44 -14.01
C GLY A 127 12.19 -25.74 -13.52
N LEU A 128 11.68 -25.17 -12.42
CA LEU A 128 10.34 -25.43 -11.87
C LEU A 128 9.41 -24.21 -12.01
N GLY A 129 9.50 -23.57 -13.19
CA GLY A 129 8.99 -22.24 -13.55
C GLY A 129 7.53 -21.90 -13.23
N GLY A 130 6.63 -22.89 -13.25
CA GLY A 130 5.17 -22.65 -13.30
C GLY A 130 4.50 -22.44 -11.93
N VAL A 131 4.83 -23.25 -10.92
CA VAL A 131 4.12 -23.26 -9.63
C VAL A 131 4.63 -22.19 -8.66
N ALA A 132 5.93 -21.89 -8.68
CA ALA A 132 6.53 -20.85 -7.83
C ALA A 132 6.21 -19.43 -8.34
N GLY A 133 6.04 -19.22 -9.66
CA GLY A 133 5.58 -17.95 -10.22
C GLY A 133 4.13 -17.61 -9.86
N VAL A 134 3.26 -18.62 -9.79
CA VAL A 134 1.85 -18.46 -9.36
C VAL A 134 1.77 -18.19 -7.86
N ALA A 135 2.54 -18.90 -7.03
CA ALA A 135 2.63 -18.61 -5.60
C ALA A 135 3.20 -17.20 -5.33
N GLY A 136 4.22 -16.79 -6.08
CA GLY A 136 4.83 -15.47 -5.95
C GLY A 136 3.90 -14.33 -6.34
N SER A 137 3.13 -14.49 -7.41
CA SER A 137 2.09 -13.53 -7.82
C SER A 137 0.91 -13.47 -6.84
N ALA A 138 0.51 -14.60 -6.24
CA ALA A 138 -0.53 -14.64 -5.21
C ALA A 138 -0.10 -13.91 -3.92
N ALA A 139 1.14 -14.11 -3.46
CA ALA A 139 1.66 -13.44 -2.26
C ALA A 139 1.79 -11.91 -2.46
N MET A 140 2.25 -11.48 -3.64
CA MET A 140 2.32 -10.06 -4.02
C MET A 140 0.92 -9.43 -4.09
N MET A 141 -0.08 -10.17 -4.60
CA MET A 141 -1.48 -9.74 -4.61
C MET A 141 -2.04 -9.63 -3.20
N PHE A 142 -1.77 -10.58 -2.31
CA PHE A 142 -2.25 -10.56 -0.93
C PHE A 142 -1.66 -9.39 -0.13
N ALA A 143 -0.36 -9.15 -0.28
CA ALA A 143 0.30 -7.95 0.23
C ALA A 143 -0.38 -6.67 -0.27
N TYR A 144 -0.63 -6.59 -1.57
CA TYR A 144 -1.31 -5.45 -2.20
C TYR A 144 -2.71 -5.24 -1.63
N TYR A 145 -3.50 -6.29 -1.43
CA TYR A 145 -4.83 -6.18 -0.82
C TYR A 145 -4.77 -5.66 0.63
N GLN A 146 -3.84 -6.14 1.45
CA GLN A 146 -3.65 -5.61 2.81
C GLN A 146 -3.25 -4.12 2.80
N GLY A 147 -2.34 -3.72 1.90
CA GLY A 147 -1.98 -2.32 1.73
C GLY A 147 -3.17 -1.45 1.26
N LEU A 148 -4.03 -1.99 0.39
CA LEU A 148 -5.25 -1.32 -0.04
C LEU A 148 -6.26 -1.13 1.09
N GLU A 149 -6.37 -2.08 2.02
CA GLU A 149 -7.25 -1.95 3.19
C GLU A 149 -6.85 -0.77 4.06
N ALA A 150 -5.55 -0.59 4.30
CA ALA A 150 -5.05 0.58 5.02
C ALA A 150 -5.41 1.90 4.29
N ILE A 151 -5.21 1.96 2.96
CA ILE A 151 -5.57 3.15 2.16
C ILE A 151 -7.09 3.41 2.16
N LYS A 152 -7.92 2.35 2.15
CA LYS A 152 -9.38 2.48 2.27
C LYS A 152 -9.80 3.02 3.62
N ALA A 153 -9.21 2.53 4.71
CA ALA A 153 -9.47 3.06 6.05
C ALA A 153 -9.16 4.57 6.11
N TRP A 154 -8.06 5.02 5.51
CA TRP A 154 -7.76 6.45 5.41
C TRP A 154 -8.80 7.22 4.57
N GLN A 155 -9.26 6.65 3.45
CA GLN A 155 -10.32 7.25 2.61
C GLN A 155 -11.66 7.40 3.36
N GLU A 156 -11.94 6.52 4.31
CA GLU A 156 -13.16 6.52 5.13
C GLU A 156 -13.08 7.53 6.27
N VAL A 157 -11.93 7.64 6.94
CA VAL A 157 -11.73 8.50 8.11
C VAL A 157 -11.54 9.98 7.75
N LEU A 158 -10.69 10.29 6.77
CA LEU A 158 -10.30 11.68 6.46
C LEU A 158 -11.46 12.64 6.12
N PRO A 159 -12.56 12.22 5.45
CA PRO A 159 -13.69 13.11 5.23
C PRO A 159 -14.35 13.61 6.52
N GLY A 160 -14.29 12.83 7.60
CA GLY A 160 -14.85 13.21 8.90
C GLY A 160 -14.03 14.24 9.67
N THR A 161 -12.83 14.58 9.19
CA THR A 161 -11.90 15.48 9.89
C THR A 161 -11.96 16.93 9.38
N GLY A 162 -12.79 17.19 8.36
CA GLY A 162 -12.89 18.50 7.70
C GLY A 162 -11.78 18.78 6.68
N ALA A 163 -10.91 17.81 6.41
CA ALA A 163 -9.91 17.94 5.36
C ALA A 163 -10.55 17.89 3.95
N PRO A 164 -10.00 18.62 2.96
CA PRO A 164 -10.42 18.49 1.57
C PRO A 164 -10.02 17.11 1.01
N VAL A 165 -11.02 16.24 0.82
CA VAL A 165 -10.82 14.85 0.33
C VAL A 165 -11.54 14.62 -1.00
N ARG A 166 -10.79 14.17 -2.02
CA ARG A 166 -11.34 13.61 -3.26
C ARG A 166 -11.27 12.08 -3.23
N LYS A 167 -12.42 11.45 -3.03
CA LYS A 167 -12.58 9.99 -3.05
C LYS A 167 -12.45 9.44 -4.47
N SER A 168 -12.06 8.17 -4.59
CA SER A 168 -12.21 7.39 -5.81
C SER A 168 -12.96 6.09 -5.53
N SER A 169 -13.71 5.60 -6.51
CA SER A 169 -14.13 4.20 -6.51
C SER A 169 -12.87 3.37 -6.75
N MET A 170 -12.19 2.94 -5.69
CA MET A 170 -11.02 2.06 -5.81
C MET A 170 -11.42 0.77 -6.54
N ARG A 171 -11.01 0.63 -7.80
CA ARG A 171 -11.29 -0.54 -8.65
C ARG A 171 -10.06 -1.39 -8.90
N ALA A 172 -8.95 -1.13 -8.20
CA ALA A 172 -7.68 -1.81 -8.41
C ALA A 172 -7.79 -3.34 -8.42
N GLY A 173 -8.58 -3.91 -7.49
CA GLY A 173 -8.84 -5.36 -7.46
C GLY A 173 -9.55 -5.90 -8.70
N ARG A 174 -10.46 -5.13 -9.33
CA ARG A 174 -11.12 -5.52 -10.57
C ARG A 174 -10.17 -5.48 -11.77
N TYR A 175 -9.33 -4.45 -11.87
CA TYR A 175 -8.37 -4.33 -12.98
C TYR A 175 -7.28 -5.40 -12.93
N MET A 176 -6.78 -5.73 -11.73
CA MET A 176 -5.82 -6.82 -11.56
C MET A 176 -6.45 -8.19 -11.84
N ALA A 177 -7.67 -8.45 -11.37
CA ALA A 177 -8.39 -9.69 -11.68
C ALA A 177 -8.60 -9.87 -13.19
N LEU A 178 -8.98 -8.80 -13.90
CA LEU A 178 -9.10 -8.81 -15.36
C LEU A 178 -7.76 -9.08 -16.05
N GLY A 179 -6.67 -8.46 -15.57
CA GLY A 179 -5.32 -8.70 -16.09
C GLY A 179 -4.86 -10.16 -15.91
N LEU A 180 -5.14 -10.76 -14.74
CA LEU A 180 -4.81 -12.16 -14.46
C LEU A 180 -5.62 -13.11 -15.35
N VAL A 181 -6.92 -12.89 -15.49
CA VAL A 181 -7.79 -13.69 -16.37
C VAL A 181 -7.29 -13.62 -17.81
N ALA A 182 -6.91 -12.43 -18.29
CA ALA A 182 -6.32 -12.27 -19.62
C ALA A 182 -4.99 -13.04 -19.76
N ALA A 183 -4.09 -12.96 -18.77
CA ALA A 183 -2.82 -13.67 -18.80
C ALA A 183 -2.99 -15.21 -18.81
N VAL A 184 -3.95 -15.73 -18.03
CA VAL A 184 -4.29 -17.17 -18.01
C VAL A 184 -4.86 -17.60 -19.36
N ILE A 185 -5.77 -16.83 -19.96
CA ILE A 185 -6.33 -17.12 -21.29
C ILE A 185 -5.24 -17.15 -22.35
N ILE A 186 -4.32 -16.16 -22.36
CA ILE A 186 -3.20 -16.14 -23.29
C ILE A 186 -2.29 -17.36 -23.10
N GLY A 187 -1.97 -17.72 -21.86
CA GLY A 187 -1.15 -18.90 -21.55
C GLY A 187 -1.79 -20.21 -22.05
N ILE A 188 -3.12 -20.34 -21.91
CA ILE A 188 -3.87 -21.48 -22.44
C ILE A 188 -3.81 -21.50 -23.97
N ILE A 189 -4.04 -20.38 -24.65
CA ILE A 189 -4.00 -20.29 -26.12
C ILE A 189 -2.62 -20.68 -26.66
N VAL A 190 -1.54 -20.18 -26.04
CA VAL A 190 -0.16 -20.53 -26.44
C VAL A 190 0.13 -22.01 -26.20
N ALA A 191 -0.31 -22.59 -25.08
CA ALA A 191 -0.12 -24.01 -24.80
C ALA A 191 -0.84 -24.91 -25.81
N PHE A 192 -2.04 -24.53 -26.28
CA PHE A 192 -2.76 -25.26 -27.32
C PHE A 192 -2.21 -25.02 -28.74
N ALA A 193 -1.48 -23.93 -28.99
CA ALA A 193 -0.88 -23.64 -30.29
C ALA A 193 0.49 -24.30 -30.51
N VAL A 194 1.11 -24.83 -29.45
CA VAL A 194 2.42 -25.51 -29.48
C VAL A 194 2.27 -27.05 -29.43
N LEU A 195 1.04 -27.55 -29.26
CA LEU A 195 0.65 -28.96 -29.36
C LEU A 195 0.15 -29.29 -30.78
#